data_AF-A0A7W8ZZT7-F1
#
_entry.id   AF-A0A7W8ZZT7-F1
#
_cell.length_a   1.000
_cell.length_b   1.000
_cell.length_c   1.000
_cell.angle_alpha   90.00
_cell.angle_beta   90.00
_cell.angle_gamma   90.00
#
_symmetry.space_group_name_H-M   'P 1'
#
loop_
_entity.id
_entity.type
_entity.pdbx_description
1 polymer ?
#
loop_
_entity_poly.entity_id
_entity_poly.type
_entity_poly.pdbx_seq_one_letter_code
_entity_poly.pdbx_strand_id
1 'polypeptide(L)'
;MIVGVATGLLVTACAVEAPPTPTPSAPITTSEPTPSEPLPIVDSGALEGAMGTAETDEEGVMRYTVVEGDVGGIVCDRFGRAWWQLDNERNSGGFDCHSMINIGDVVTLTNDKKP
;
A
#
# COMPACT_ATOMS: atom_id res chain seq x y z
N MET A 1 -10.84 15.84 -59.95
CA MET A 1 -11.34 14.50 -59.63
C MET A 1 -10.45 13.48 -60.33
N ILE A 2 -9.62 12.75 -59.58
CA ILE A 2 -8.68 11.71 -60.05
C ILE A 2 -8.69 10.70 -58.89
N VAL A 3 -9.55 9.65 -58.88
CA VAL A 3 -9.32 8.27 -59.37
C VAL A 3 -7.84 7.88 -59.22
N GLY A 4 -7.37 7.05 -58.28
CA GLY A 4 -7.94 5.84 -57.74
C GLY A 4 -6.96 4.68 -57.99
N VAL A 5 -6.52 4.06 -56.91
CA VAL A 5 -6.05 2.66 -56.78
C VAL A 5 -4.58 2.33 -57.10
N ALA A 6 -3.97 1.69 -56.10
CA ALA A 6 -2.63 1.15 -55.98
C ALA A 6 -2.43 -0.18 -56.73
N THR A 7 -1.16 -0.59 -56.90
CA THR A 7 -0.55 -1.89 -56.49
C THR A 7 0.56 -2.31 -57.47
N GLY A 8 1.73 -2.71 -56.96
CA GLY A 8 2.76 -3.45 -57.72
C GLY A 8 4.17 -3.24 -57.13
N LEU A 9 4.59 -4.05 -56.15
CA LEU A 9 5.41 -5.28 -56.25
C LEU A 9 6.96 -5.05 -56.35
N LEU A 10 7.59 -5.18 -55.17
CA LEU A 10 8.85 -5.85 -54.80
C LEU A 10 9.98 -6.06 -55.85
N VAL A 11 11.20 -5.58 -55.51
CA VAL A 11 12.44 -6.36 -55.72
C VAL A 11 13.38 -6.17 -54.53
N THR A 12 13.70 -7.29 -53.90
CA THR A 12 14.61 -7.49 -52.77
C THR A 12 16.06 -7.40 -53.23
N ALA A 13 16.90 -6.63 -52.54
CA ALA A 13 18.35 -6.70 -52.66
C ALA A 13 18.96 -7.14 -51.32
N CYS A 14 19.60 -8.31 -51.33
CA CYS A 14 20.37 -8.85 -50.21
C CYS A 14 21.55 -7.93 -49.87
N ALA A 15 21.56 -7.38 -48.67
CA ALA A 15 22.79 -6.94 -48.01
C ALA A 15 23.21 -8.02 -47.02
N VAL A 16 24.41 -8.58 -47.21
CA VAL A 16 25.11 -9.40 -46.21
C VAL A 16 25.52 -8.45 -45.09
N GLU A 17 24.82 -8.54 -43.96
CA GLU A 17 25.15 -7.78 -42.74
C GLU A 17 26.11 -8.62 -41.90
N ALA A 18 27.30 -8.09 -41.62
CA ALA A 18 28.29 -8.73 -40.75
C ALA A 18 27.74 -8.84 -39.31
N PRO A 19 28.06 -9.91 -38.56
CA PRO A 19 27.57 -10.05 -37.19
C PRO A 19 28.13 -8.93 -36.30
N PRO A 20 27.29 -8.25 -35.48
CA PRO A 20 27.76 -7.21 -34.59
C PRO A 20 28.67 -7.80 -33.50
N THR A 21 29.81 -7.16 -33.26
CA THR A 21 30.71 -7.48 -32.15
C THR A 21 29.99 -7.21 -30.82
N PRO A 22 29.94 -8.14 -29.86
CA PRO A 22 29.27 -7.88 -28.59
C PRO A 22 30.06 -6.86 -27.77
N THR A 23 29.47 -5.68 -27.56
CA THR A 23 29.91 -4.70 -26.56
C THR A 23 29.81 -5.35 -25.16
N PRO A 24 30.81 -5.18 -24.27
CA PRO A 24 30.68 -5.63 -22.89
C PRO A 24 29.51 -4.90 -22.21
N SER A 25 28.47 -5.63 -21.83
CA SER A 25 27.39 -5.10 -20.99
C SER A 25 27.96 -4.73 -19.62
N ALA A 26 27.78 -3.47 -19.22
CA ALA A 26 28.04 -3.05 -17.85
C ALA A 26 27.18 -3.88 -16.89
N PRO A 27 27.69 -4.23 -15.69
CA PRO A 27 26.89 -4.95 -14.71
C PRO A 27 25.68 -4.08 -14.32
N ILE A 28 24.48 -4.65 -14.47
CA ILE A 28 23.27 -4.12 -13.85
C ILE A 28 23.47 -4.19 -12.34
N THR A 29 23.74 -3.04 -11.71
CA THR A 29 23.65 -2.92 -10.26
C THR A 29 22.19 -3.06 -9.87
N THR A 30 21.81 -4.24 -9.38
CA THR A 30 20.55 -4.44 -8.68
C THR A 30 20.58 -3.57 -7.44
N SER A 31 19.86 -2.44 -7.46
CA SER A 31 19.60 -1.66 -6.25
C SER A 31 18.73 -2.53 -5.33
N GLU A 32 19.34 -3.11 -4.30
CA GLU A 32 18.59 -3.74 -3.22
C GLU A 32 17.68 -2.67 -2.59
N PRO A 33 16.37 -2.91 -2.44
CA PRO A 33 15.50 -1.94 -1.78
C PRO A 33 15.96 -1.82 -0.33
N THR A 34 16.35 -0.60 0.06
CA THR A 34 16.59 -0.25 1.47
C THR A 34 15.38 -0.70 2.29
N PRO A 35 15.57 -1.42 3.41
CA PRO A 35 14.47 -1.74 4.31
C PRO A 35 13.77 -0.44 4.73
N SER A 36 12.51 -0.26 4.29
CA SER A 36 11.70 0.85 4.77
C SER A 36 11.41 0.62 6.25
N GLU A 37 11.85 1.54 7.10
CA GLU A 37 11.42 1.59 8.48
C GLU A 37 9.88 1.70 8.52
N PRO A 38 9.21 1.08 9.51
CA PRO A 38 7.77 1.22 9.67
C PRO A 38 7.43 2.70 9.85
N LEU A 39 6.40 3.17 9.12
CA LEU A 39 5.94 4.54 9.25
C LEU A 39 5.43 4.79 10.67
N PRO A 40 5.70 5.96 11.27
CA PRO A 40 5.17 6.29 12.58
C PRO A 40 3.63 6.27 12.56
N ILE A 41 3.01 5.90 13.68
CA ILE A 41 1.56 6.06 13.86
C ILE A 41 1.32 7.51 14.20
N VAL A 42 0.50 8.20 13.40
CA VAL A 42 0.20 9.62 13.57
C VAL A 42 -1.28 9.75 13.85
N ASP A 43 -1.64 10.31 15.00
CA ASP A 43 -3.03 10.69 15.29
C ASP A 43 -3.33 12.05 14.67
N SER A 44 -4.20 12.09 13.65
CA SER A 44 -4.65 13.34 13.03
C SER A 44 -5.64 14.14 13.88
N GLY A 45 -6.04 13.61 15.04
CA GLY A 45 -7.08 14.15 15.89
C GLY A 45 -8.45 13.54 15.61
N ALA A 46 -9.42 13.86 16.48
CA ALA A 46 -10.76 13.30 16.42
C ALA A 46 -11.50 13.65 15.11
N LEU A 47 -12.18 12.65 14.54
CA LEU A 47 -12.98 12.76 13.31
C LEU A 47 -14.40 12.30 13.59
N GLU A 48 -15.39 12.79 12.83
CA GLU A 48 -16.77 12.27 12.92
C GLU A 48 -16.79 10.78 12.55
N GLY A 49 -17.10 9.92 13.53
CA GLY A 49 -16.94 8.46 13.42
C GLY A 49 -15.61 7.91 13.92
N ALA A 50 -14.76 8.72 14.56
CA ALA A 50 -13.58 8.29 15.31
C ALA A 50 -13.28 9.28 16.46
N MET A 51 -14.22 9.38 17.41
CA MET A 51 -14.24 10.35 18.51
C MET A 51 -13.67 9.80 19.82
N GLY A 52 -13.28 8.54 19.84
CA GLY A 52 -12.66 7.87 20.96
C GLY A 52 -11.32 8.49 21.37
N THR A 53 -10.90 8.15 22.57
CA THR A 53 -9.64 8.63 23.15
C THR A 53 -8.49 7.79 22.63
N ALA A 54 -7.41 8.46 22.20
CA ALA A 54 -6.16 7.82 21.83
C ALA A 54 -5.10 8.12 22.91
N GLU A 55 -4.35 7.10 23.30
CA GLU A 55 -3.28 7.19 24.29
C GLU A 55 -2.06 6.43 23.75
N THR A 56 -0.86 6.91 24.08
CA THR A 56 0.38 6.21 23.78
C THR A 56 1.04 5.89 25.11
N ASP A 57 1.38 4.62 25.33
CA ASP A 57 2.03 4.20 26.57
C ASP A 57 3.55 4.48 26.56
N GLU A 58 4.22 4.13 27.66
CA GLU A 58 5.67 4.32 27.82
C GLU A 58 6.51 3.50 26.82
N GLU A 59 5.92 2.45 26.23
CA GLU A 59 6.55 1.60 25.22
C GLU A 59 6.32 2.14 23.79
N GLY A 60 5.57 3.23 23.64
CA GLY A 60 5.23 3.82 22.36
C GLY A 60 4.07 3.12 21.64
N VAL A 61 3.34 2.23 22.32
CA VAL A 61 2.18 1.55 21.76
C VAL A 61 0.97 2.47 21.84
N MET A 62 0.37 2.73 20.68
CA MET A 62 -0.83 3.56 20.59
C MET A 62 -2.09 2.71 20.74
N ARG A 63 -2.94 3.09 21.69
CA ARG A 63 -4.23 2.48 21.98
C ARG A 63 -5.36 3.47 21.78
N TYR A 64 -6.46 2.98 21.24
CA TYR A 64 -7.67 3.76 20.97
C TYR A 64 -8.86 3.10 21.64
N THR A 65 -9.59 3.87 22.47
CA THR A 65 -10.81 3.40 23.13
C THR A 65 -12.03 3.80 22.31
N VAL A 66 -12.74 2.81 21.77
CA VAL A 66 -13.91 3.00 20.91
C VAL A 66 -15.09 3.57 21.71
N VAL A 67 -15.74 4.59 21.17
CA VAL A 67 -16.94 5.22 21.74
C VAL A 67 -18.16 5.06 20.82
N GLU A 68 -19.32 5.48 21.30
CA GLU A 68 -20.55 5.44 20.51
C GLU A 68 -20.41 6.28 19.22
N GLY A 69 -20.82 5.69 18.10
CA GLY A 69 -20.78 6.33 16.78
C GLY A 69 -19.47 6.11 16.01
N ASP A 70 -18.46 5.47 16.61
CA ASP A 70 -17.22 5.15 15.91
C ASP A 70 -17.41 4.11 14.81
N VAL A 71 -16.66 4.27 13.73
CA VAL A 71 -16.65 3.42 12.54
C VAL A 71 -15.20 3.02 12.24
N GLY A 72 -14.93 1.72 12.15
CA GLY A 72 -13.56 1.19 12.03
C GLY A 72 -12.76 1.78 10.87
N GLY A 73 -13.41 2.05 9.73
CA GLY A 73 -12.78 2.73 8.59
C GLY A 73 -12.34 4.16 8.88
N ILE A 74 -13.11 4.92 9.66
CA ILE A 74 -12.75 6.30 10.03
C ILE A 74 -11.68 6.31 11.13
N VAL A 75 -11.73 5.32 12.04
CA VAL A 75 -10.65 5.10 13.01
C VAL A 75 -9.33 4.82 12.28
N CYS A 76 -9.35 3.98 11.24
CA CYS A 76 -8.20 3.74 10.36
C CYS A 76 -7.69 5.04 9.73
N ASP A 77 -8.57 5.85 9.15
CA ASP A 77 -8.22 7.12 8.50
C ASP A 77 -7.57 8.11 9.48
N ARG A 78 -8.09 8.21 10.72
CA ARG A 78 -7.53 9.06 11.78
C ARG A 78 -6.07 8.75 12.09
N PHE A 79 -5.68 7.48 12.01
CA PHE A 79 -4.31 7.04 12.32
C PHE A 79 -3.46 6.75 11.07
N GLY A 80 -4.01 6.96 9.87
CA GLY A 80 -3.37 6.57 8.61
C GLY A 80 -3.01 5.09 8.59
N ARG A 81 -3.90 4.24 9.09
CA ARG A 81 -3.72 2.78 9.16
C ARG A 81 -4.69 2.05 8.27
N ALA A 82 -4.33 0.82 7.91
CA ALA A 82 -5.26 -0.10 7.28
C ALA A 82 -5.96 -0.97 8.32
N TRP A 83 -7.09 -1.57 7.95
CA TRP A 83 -7.90 -2.39 8.86
C TRP A 83 -7.12 -3.56 9.48
N TRP A 84 -6.20 -4.21 8.75
CA TRP A 84 -5.37 -5.30 9.29
C TRP A 84 -4.31 -4.83 10.31
N GLN A 85 -4.14 -3.52 10.49
CA GLN A 85 -3.21 -2.91 11.44
C GLN A 85 -3.91 -2.40 12.70
N LEU A 86 -5.20 -2.68 12.83
CA LEU A 86 -5.96 -2.49 14.06
C LEU A 86 -6.11 -3.87 14.69
N ASP A 87 -5.67 -4.03 15.93
CA ASP A 87 -5.75 -5.28 16.67
C ASP A 87 -6.59 -5.06 17.93
N ASN A 88 -7.35 -6.06 18.35
CA ASN A 88 -8.00 -6.03 19.66
C ASN A 88 -8.10 -7.44 20.24
N GLU A 89 -8.47 -7.55 21.52
CA GLU A 89 -8.55 -8.85 22.21
C GLU A 89 -9.52 -9.85 21.54
N ARG A 90 -10.50 -9.35 20.76
CA ARG A 90 -11.47 -10.20 20.05
C ARG A 90 -11.02 -10.64 18.66
N ASN A 91 -10.17 -9.84 18.02
CA ASN A 91 -9.70 -10.04 16.66
C ASN A 91 -8.17 -10.01 16.64
N SER A 92 -7.55 -10.95 17.37
CA SER A 92 -6.11 -11.08 17.41
C SER A 92 -5.57 -11.43 16.02
N GLY A 93 -4.76 -10.53 15.46
CA GLY A 93 -4.15 -10.69 14.13
C GLY A 93 -4.62 -9.66 13.09
N GLY A 94 -5.27 -8.58 13.54
CA GLY A 94 -5.81 -7.56 12.66
C GLY A 94 -7.29 -7.75 12.39
N PHE A 95 -7.97 -6.66 12.03
CA PHE A 95 -9.37 -6.75 11.64
C PHE A 95 -9.48 -7.44 10.28
N ASP A 96 -10.69 -7.83 9.87
CA ASP A 96 -11.03 -8.27 8.51
C ASP A 96 -12.40 -7.71 8.08
N CYS A 97 -12.95 -8.19 6.97
CA CYS A 97 -14.26 -7.73 6.45
C CYS A 97 -15.47 -8.11 7.33
N HIS A 98 -15.28 -8.95 8.35
CA HIS A 98 -16.28 -9.36 9.33
C HIS A 98 -15.98 -8.83 10.75
N SER A 99 -14.81 -8.26 10.98
CA SER A 99 -14.48 -7.65 12.26
C SER A 99 -15.39 -6.46 12.57
N MET A 100 -15.77 -6.36 13.84
CA MET A 100 -16.59 -5.28 14.37
C MET A 100 -15.84 -4.58 15.51
N ILE A 101 -15.92 -3.26 15.55
CA ILE A 101 -15.59 -2.49 16.76
C ILE A 101 -16.86 -2.33 17.60
N ASN A 102 -16.72 -2.50 18.92
CA ASN A 102 -17.79 -2.28 19.87
C ASN A 102 -17.39 -1.16 20.82
N ILE A 103 -18.39 -0.46 21.36
CA ILE A 103 -18.17 0.57 22.38
C ILE A 103 -17.41 -0.05 23.56
N GLY A 104 -16.34 0.63 23.97
CA GLY A 104 -15.44 0.18 25.03
C GLY A 104 -14.36 -0.80 24.59
N ASP A 105 -14.34 -1.26 23.34
CA ASP A 105 -13.20 -2.00 22.82
C ASP A 105 -11.96 -1.11 22.81
N VAL A 106 -10.83 -1.67 23.25
CA VAL A 106 -9.52 -1.03 23.13
C VAL A 106 -8.82 -1.62 21.92
N VAL A 107 -8.55 -0.77 20.93
CA VAL A 107 -7.87 -1.12 19.69
C VAL A 107 -6.40 -0.72 19.81
N THR A 108 -5.51 -1.66 19.57
CA THR A 108 -4.07 -1.44 19.46
C THR A 108 -3.71 -1.16 18.01
N LEU A 109 -2.99 -0.07 17.76
CA LEU A 109 -2.57 0.34 16.43
C LEU A 109 -1.18 -0.26 16.16
N THR A 110 -1.04 -0.98 15.06
CA THR A 110 0.22 -1.68 14.71
C THR A 110 0.82 -1.15 13.41
N ASN A 111 2.04 -1.60 13.11
CA ASN A 111 2.73 -1.36 11.84
C ASN A 111 2.88 -2.66 11.04
N ASP A 112 2.01 -3.63 11.31
CA ASP A 112 2.12 -4.93 10.69
C ASP A 112 1.96 -4.84 9.18
N LYS A 113 2.75 -5.67 8.50
CA LYS A 113 2.57 -5.87 7.07
C LYS A 113 1.27 -6.61 6.84
N LYS A 114 0.64 -6.33 5.70
CA LYS A 114 -0.57 -7.05 5.30
C LYS A 114 -0.30 -8.56 5.33
N PRO A 115 -1.17 -9.36 6.00
CA PRO A 115 -1.04 -10.81 6.03
C PRO A 115 -1.22 -11.46 4.65
#